data_AF-A0A967KXL2-F1
#
_entry.id   AF-A0A967KXL2-F1
#
_cell.length_a   1.000
_cell.length_b   1.000
_cell.length_c   1.000
_cell.angle_alpha   90.00
_cell.angle_beta   90.00
_cell.angle_gamma   90.00
#
_symmetry.space_group_name_H-M   'P 1'
#
loop_
_entity.id
_entity.type
_entity.pdbx_description
1 polymer ?
#
loop_
_entity_poly.entity_id
_entity_poly.type
_entity_poly.pdbx_seq_one_letter_code
_entity_poly.pdbx_strand_id
1 'polypeptide(L)'
;FATGRNPENASVAVTAGLLARLNRDELQGVMAHEVSHILHRDILFVTLAGIMLGSIVLLSQVFLRGMFYSSMGGRGRRYSSGGKGGGVAQLIMLAIAIIAAILAPLMAYLLYFAISRKREYLADAGAARLTRYPEGLAGALEKIANDKSPQLASVNKVTAPMYIVNPFKKKKQMKLSDLTSTHPPISERIKILRNMTHGASFKDYSDSFSAVTNTKTVVPPTALTKEDIALREASVEAKKKERLETQMRQVGDIMRRVNQFVFLTCLCGLKLKIPPNYKPDKVGCPRCKRTLDIPKK
;
A
#
# COMPACT_ATOMS: atom_id res chain seq x y z
N PHE A 1 0.53 -1.39 -6.56
CA PHE A 1 0.51 0.02 -6.20
C PHE A 1 0.14 0.86 -7.41
N ALA A 2 -0.78 1.80 -7.23
CA ALA A 2 -1.14 2.83 -8.20
C ALA A 2 -0.26 4.09 -8.04
N THR A 3 -0.03 4.80 -9.14
CA THR A 3 0.64 6.11 -9.17
C THR A 3 -0.01 7.01 -10.22
N GLY A 4 0.10 8.32 -10.06
CA GLY A 4 -0.50 9.32 -10.96
C GLY A 4 -1.29 10.38 -10.20
N ARG A 5 -1.32 11.60 -10.75
CA ARG A 5 -2.07 12.73 -10.16
C ARG A 5 -3.55 12.73 -10.55
N ASN A 6 -3.84 12.31 -11.79
CA ASN A 6 -5.18 12.36 -12.37
C ASN A 6 -5.53 10.98 -12.93
N PRO A 7 -6.83 10.59 -12.94
CA PRO A 7 -7.27 9.31 -13.52
C PRO A 7 -6.86 9.10 -14.98
N GLU A 8 -6.78 10.19 -15.76
CA GLU A 8 -6.35 10.19 -17.16
C GLU A 8 -4.87 9.85 -17.34
N ASN A 9 -4.04 10.14 -16.33
CA ASN A 9 -2.58 9.97 -16.35
C ASN A 9 -2.12 9.19 -15.12
N ALA A 10 -2.70 8.00 -14.93
CA ALA A 10 -2.36 7.10 -13.84
C ALA A 10 -1.89 5.74 -14.36
N SER A 11 -1.00 5.10 -13.59
CA SER A 11 -0.41 3.80 -13.89
C SER A 11 -0.54 2.89 -12.67
N VAL A 12 -0.85 1.62 -12.91
CA VAL A 12 -0.84 0.59 -11.86
C VAL A 12 0.33 -0.35 -12.10
N ALA A 13 1.20 -0.48 -11.10
CA ALA A 13 2.34 -1.38 -11.13
C ALA A 13 2.01 -2.66 -10.35
N VAL A 14 2.26 -3.80 -11.01
CA VAL A 14 2.10 -5.15 -10.46
C VAL A 14 3.46 -5.83 -10.39
N THR A 15 3.81 -6.42 -9.25
CA THR A 15 5.06 -7.15 -9.12
C THR A 15 4.95 -8.53 -9.78
N ALA A 16 6.05 -9.00 -10.37
CA ALA A 16 6.10 -10.35 -10.94
C ALA A 16 5.77 -11.44 -9.90
N GLY A 17 6.23 -11.26 -8.65
CA GLY A 17 5.92 -12.20 -7.57
C GLY A 17 4.42 -12.31 -7.30
N LEU A 18 3.69 -11.19 -7.35
CA LEU A 18 2.25 -11.16 -7.17
C LEU A 18 1.51 -11.77 -8.38
N LEU A 19 1.94 -11.41 -9.60
CA LEU A 19 1.40 -11.97 -10.84
C LEU A 19 1.55 -13.50 -10.95
N ALA A 20 2.63 -14.04 -10.38
CA ALA A 20 2.92 -15.47 -10.40
C ALA A 20 2.12 -16.28 -9.36
N ARG A 21 1.59 -15.63 -8.32
CA ARG A 21 0.94 -16.29 -7.17
C ARG A 21 -0.57 -16.18 -7.16
N LEU A 22 -1.09 -15.05 -7.65
CA LEU A 22 -2.53 -14.82 -7.68
C LEU A 22 -3.16 -15.47 -8.90
N ASN A 23 -4.38 -15.99 -8.71
CA ASN A 23 -5.23 -16.39 -9.83
C ASN A 23 -5.87 -15.16 -10.49
N ARG A 24 -6.62 -15.37 -11.58
CA ARG A 24 -7.21 -14.28 -12.36
C ARG A 24 -8.19 -13.43 -11.55
N ASP A 25 -9.08 -14.06 -10.77
CA ASP A 25 -10.09 -13.33 -9.98
C ASP A 25 -9.46 -12.57 -8.81
N GLU A 26 -8.43 -13.13 -8.19
CA GLU A 26 -7.64 -12.50 -7.14
C GLU A 26 -6.85 -11.30 -7.65
N LEU A 27 -6.18 -11.47 -8.79
CA LEU A 27 -5.46 -10.38 -9.44
C LEU A 27 -6.43 -9.28 -9.86
N GLN A 28 -7.60 -9.63 -10.39
CA GLN A 28 -8.65 -8.67 -10.73
C GLN A 28 -9.13 -7.91 -9.48
N GLY A 29 -9.27 -8.58 -8.33
CA GLY A 29 -9.58 -7.95 -7.05
C GLY A 29 -8.53 -6.93 -6.61
N VAL A 30 -7.24 -7.31 -6.65
CA VAL A 30 -6.13 -6.40 -6.31
C VAL A 30 -6.04 -5.24 -7.29
N MET A 31 -6.18 -5.49 -8.59
CA MET A 31 -6.19 -4.44 -9.61
C MET A 31 -7.36 -3.47 -9.41
N ALA A 32 -8.55 -3.98 -9.11
CA ALA A 32 -9.72 -3.14 -8.85
C ALA A 32 -9.55 -2.28 -7.59
N HIS A 33 -8.88 -2.80 -6.56
CA HIS A 33 -8.52 -2.03 -5.37
C HIS A 33 -7.58 -0.86 -5.72
N GLU A 34 -6.52 -1.12 -6.49
CA GLU A 34 -5.58 -0.09 -6.93
C GLU A 34 -6.23 0.93 -7.87
N VAL A 35 -7.14 0.48 -8.75
CA VAL A 35 -7.94 1.36 -9.61
C VAL A 35 -8.91 2.21 -8.78
N SER A 36 -9.47 1.67 -7.70
CA SER A 36 -10.35 2.41 -6.79
C SER A 36 -9.64 3.60 -6.15
N HIS A 37 -8.35 3.47 -5.80
CA HIS A 37 -7.54 4.61 -5.34
C HIS A 37 -7.38 5.70 -6.41
N ILE A 38 -7.30 5.31 -7.68
CA ILE A 38 -7.22 6.27 -8.79
C ILE A 38 -8.56 6.98 -8.96
N LEU A 39 -9.66 6.21 -9.01
CA LEU A 39 -11.01 6.74 -9.19
C LEU A 39 -11.39 7.74 -8.10
N HIS A 40 -11.05 7.44 -6.85
CA HIS A 40 -11.38 8.30 -5.72
C HIS A 40 -10.28 9.33 -5.38
N ARG A 41 -9.24 9.47 -6.22
CA ARG A 41 -8.14 10.44 -6.12
C ARG A 41 -7.37 10.38 -4.79
N ASP A 42 -7.17 9.17 -4.27
CA ASP A 42 -6.54 8.93 -2.96
C ASP A 42 -5.09 9.43 -2.93
N ILE A 43 -4.37 9.27 -4.05
CA ILE A 43 -2.98 9.70 -4.17
C ILE A 43 -2.87 11.21 -3.92
N LEU A 44 -3.75 12.02 -4.53
CA LEU A 44 -3.79 13.47 -4.32
C LEU A 44 -4.16 13.79 -2.87
N PHE A 45 -5.20 13.14 -2.34
CA PHE A 45 -5.71 13.39 -1.00
C PHE A 45 -4.68 13.08 0.09
N VAL A 46 -4.04 11.91 0.03
CA VAL A 46 -3.00 11.49 0.99
C VAL A 46 -1.74 12.34 0.83
N THR A 47 -1.40 12.78 -0.38
CA THR A 47 -0.28 13.73 -0.60
C THR A 47 -0.54 15.06 0.09
N LEU A 48 -1.74 15.64 -0.07
CA LEU A 48 -2.12 16.88 0.61
C LEU A 48 -2.13 16.72 2.14
N ALA A 49 -2.70 15.62 2.63
CA ALA A 49 -2.68 15.31 4.07
C ALA A 49 -1.25 15.17 4.60
N GLY A 50 -0.35 14.56 3.81
CA GLY A 50 1.08 14.44 4.12
C GLY A 50 1.80 15.79 4.17
N ILE A 51 1.49 16.71 3.25
CA ILE A 51 2.02 18.09 3.25
C ILE A 51 1.57 18.85 4.50
N MET A 52 0.29 18.74 4.88
CA MET A 52 -0.23 19.37 6.10
C MET A 52 0.44 18.81 7.35
N LEU A 53 0.55 17.49 7.44
CA LEU A 53 1.28 16.82 8.53
C LEU A 53 2.73 17.29 8.60
N GLY A 54 3.44 17.29 7.47
CA GLY A 54 4.83 17.75 7.38
C GLY A 54 4.99 19.20 7.83
N SER A 55 4.04 20.07 7.44
CA SER A 55 4.04 21.48 7.84
C SER A 55 3.87 21.64 9.36
N ILE A 56 2.94 20.89 9.99
CA ILE A 56 2.74 20.90 11.44
C ILE A 56 3.99 20.43 12.18
N VAL A 57 4.61 19.34 11.70
CA VAL A 57 5.84 18.79 12.29
C VAL A 57 6.99 19.79 12.17
N LEU A 58 7.17 20.41 11.01
CA LEU A 58 8.20 21.42 10.79
C LEU A 58 8.01 22.64 11.67
N LEU A 59 6.78 23.17 11.80
CA LEU A 59 6.49 24.30 12.67
C LEU A 59 6.78 23.97 14.14
N SER A 60 6.37 22.78 14.60
CA SER A 60 6.69 22.30 15.95
C SER A 60 8.19 22.19 16.18
N GLN A 61 8.94 21.61 15.25
CA GLN A 61 10.39 21.46 15.35
C GLN A 61 11.11 22.81 15.35
N VAL A 62 10.74 23.73 14.45
CA VAL A 62 11.32 25.08 14.39
C VAL A 62 11.04 25.83 15.68
N PHE A 63 9.82 25.74 16.22
CA PHE A 63 9.44 26.36 17.49
C PHE A 63 10.27 25.80 18.67
N LEU A 64 10.31 24.47 18.83
CA LEU A 64 11.05 23.82 19.93
C LEU A 64 12.56 24.08 19.83
N ARG A 65 13.12 24.05 18.61
CA ARG A 65 14.54 24.30 18.36
C ARG A 65 14.91 25.78 18.56
N GLY A 66 14.05 26.70 18.12
CA GLY A 66 14.20 28.13 18.36
C GLY A 66 14.16 28.45 19.86
N MET A 67 13.27 27.80 20.61
CA MET A 67 13.21 27.93 22.07
C MET A 67 14.45 27.35 22.76
N PHE A 68 14.92 26.17 22.33
CA PHE A 68 16.14 25.55 22.87
C PHE A 68 17.38 26.43 22.65
N TYR A 69 17.57 26.96 21.43
CA TYR A 69 18.68 27.87 21.14
C TYR A 69 18.52 29.25 21.79
N SER A 70 17.29 29.75 21.97
CA SER A 70 17.03 30.97 22.74
C SER A 70 17.28 30.79 24.24
N SER A 71 17.16 29.57 24.75
CA SER A 71 17.47 29.20 26.14
C SER A 71 18.97 28.97 26.36
N MET A 72 19.67 28.39 25.38
CA MET A 72 21.09 28.03 25.47
C MET A 72 22.04 29.15 24.98
N GLY A 73 21.58 30.03 24.09
CA GLY A 73 22.29 31.21 23.62
C GLY A 73 22.07 32.39 24.57
N GLY A 74 22.78 32.40 25.70
CA GLY A 74 22.71 33.43 26.73
C GLY A 74 23.05 34.83 26.22
N ARG A 75 22.07 35.54 25.66
CA ARG A 75 22.15 36.99 25.44
C ARG A 75 21.22 37.68 26.44
N GLY A 76 21.85 38.12 27.53
CA GLY A 76 21.20 38.70 28.69
C GLY A 76 20.15 39.74 28.36
N ARG A 77 18.89 39.43 28.67
CA ARG A 77 17.89 40.46 28.91
C ARG A 77 18.05 40.94 30.34
N ARG A 78 18.88 41.98 30.46
CA ARG A 78 18.96 42.86 31.62
C ARG A 78 17.60 43.57 31.75
N TYR A 79 16.60 42.89 32.35
CA TYR A 79 15.33 43.53 32.69
C TYR A 79 15.53 44.30 34.00
N SER A 80 15.89 45.57 33.84
CA SER A 80 15.73 46.59 34.87
C SER A 80 14.23 46.91 34.99
N SER A 81 13.77 46.89 36.24
CA SER A 81 12.63 47.62 36.79
C SER A 81 11.20 47.20 36.41
N GLY A 82 10.48 46.74 37.45
CA GLY A 82 9.17 47.32 37.81
C GLY A 82 7.93 46.70 37.15
N GLY A 83 7.45 45.57 37.67
CA GLY A 83 6.11 45.07 37.34
C GLY A 83 5.80 43.69 37.94
N LYS A 84 5.50 43.65 39.24
CA LYS A 84 5.00 42.44 39.93
C LYS A 84 3.64 42.04 39.34
N GLY A 85 3.61 41.05 38.44
CA GLY A 85 2.35 40.46 37.97
C GLY A 85 2.41 39.55 36.72
N GLY A 86 3.43 39.66 35.86
CA GLY A 86 3.44 38.96 34.56
C GLY A 86 4.18 37.61 34.48
N GLY A 87 5.02 37.28 35.47
CA GLY A 87 5.93 36.13 35.37
C GLY A 87 5.22 34.76 35.37
N VAL A 88 4.16 34.61 36.17
CA VAL A 88 3.39 33.37 36.25
C VAL A 88 2.57 33.15 34.98
N ALA A 89 1.93 34.19 34.45
CA ALA A 89 1.19 34.12 33.19
C ALA A 89 2.10 33.75 32.00
N GLN A 90 3.33 34.29 31.97
CA GLN A 90 4.31 33.98 30.94
C GLN A 90 4.85 32.54 31.04
N LEU A 91 5.05 32.01 32.25
CA LEU A 91 5.41 30.60 32.49
C LEU A 91 4.28 29.64 32.07
N ILE A 92 3.03 29.99 32.38
CA ILE A 92 1.85 29.19 31.99
C ILE A 92 1.72 29.16 30.46
N MET A 93 1.83 30.31 29.79
CA MET A 93 1.80 30.39 28.33
C MET A 93 2.92 29.59 27.66
N LEU A 94 4.13 29.62 28.23
CA LEU A 94 5.26 28.82 27.76
C LEU A 94 5.00 27.31 27.90
N ALA A 95 4.48 26.88 29.06
CA ALA A 95 4.13 25.48 29.30
C ALA A 95 3.06 24.99 28.31
N ILE A 96 2.02 25.79 28.08
CA ILE A 96 0.97 25.49 27.08
C ILE A 96 1.58 25.37 25.68
N ALA A 97 2.48 26.29 25.29
CA ALA A 97 3.10 26.27 23.98
C ALA A 97 3.98 25.03 23.76
N ILE A 98 4.72 24.58 24.78
CA ILE A 98 5.52 23.35 24.73
C ILE A 98 4.63 22.12 24.60
N ILE A 99 3.57 22.05 25.42
CA ILE A 99 2.60 20.95 25.36
C ILE A 99 1.96 20.89 23.97
N ALA A 100 1.52 22.04 23.44
CA ALA A 100 0.93 22.12 22.10
C ALA A 100 1.94 21.71 21.01
N ALA A 101 3.20 22.14 21.11
CA ALA A 101 4.23 21.77 20.15
C ALA A 101 4.51 20.26 20.13
N ILE A 102 4.39 19.55 21.26
CA ILE A 102 4.56 18.09 21.31
C ILE A 102 3.26 17.37 20.89
N LEU A 103 2.12 17.85 21.34
CA LEU A 103 0.83 17.19 21.15
C LEU A 103 0.29 17.36 19.72
N ALA A 104 0.49 18.51 19.09
CA ALA A 104 -0.03 18.78 17.75
C ALA A 104 0.53 17.82 16.68
N PRO A 105 1.85 17.56 16.59
CA PRO A 105 2.38 16.53 15.70
C PRO A 105 1.82 15.14 15.98
N LEU A 106 1.68 14.77 17.26
CA LEU A 106 1.14 13.46 17.64
C LEU A 106 -0.30 13.29 17.15
N MET A 107 -1.15 14.30 17.36
CA MET A 107 -2.52 14.30 16.86
C MET A 107 -2.58 14.29 15.32
N ALA A 108 -1.70 15.04 14.65
CA ALA A 108 -1.61 15.05 13.20
C ALA A 108 -1.25 13.67 12.63
N TYR A 109 -0.30 12.95 13.25
CA TYR A 109 0.03 11.57 12.86
C TYR A 109 -1.16 10.62 13.03
N LEU A 110 -1.86 10.70 14.17
CA LEU A 110 -3.04 9.86 14.42
C LEU A 110 -4.14 10.10 13.39
N LEU A 111 -4.40 11.38 13.05
CA LEU A 111 -5.36 11.76 12.03
C LEU A 111 -4.93 11.24 10.65
N TYR A 112 -3.65 11.39 10.29
CA TYR A 112 -3.11 10.89 9.02
C TYR A 112 -3.29 9.37 8.89
N PHE A 113 -2.95 8.59 9.93
CA PHE A 113 -3.15 7.14 9.91
C PHE A 113 -4.63 6.75 9.87
N ALA A 114 -5.50 7.46 10.59
CA ALA A 114 -6.95 7.21 10.55
C ALA A 114 -7.52 7.47 9.14
N ILE A 115 -7.10 8.57 8.51
CA ILE A 115 -7.46 8.90 7.13
C ILE A 115 -6.98 7.82 6.16
N SER A 116 -5.70 7.42 6.26
CA SER A 116 -5.12 6.37 5.42
C SER A 116 -5.91 5.06 5.50
N ARG A 117 -6.24 4.61 6.72
CA ARG A 117 -7.05 3.39 6.92
C ARG A 117 -8.46 3.53 6.33
N LYS A 118 -9.09 4.70 6.49
CA LYS A 118 -10.42 4.95 5.91
C LYS A 118 -10.39 4.82 4.38
N ARG A 119 -9.33 5.28 3.72
CA ARG A 119 -9.15 5.16 2.27
C ARG A 119 -8.98 3.71 1.81
N GLU A 120 -8.27 2.89 2.56
CA GLU A 120 -8.12 1.46 2.26
C GLU A 120 -9.47 0.71 2.28
N TYR A 121 -10.34 0.97 3.26
CA TYR A 121 -11.67 0.35 3.30
C TYR A 121 -12.58 0.84 2.14
N LEU A 122 -12.49 2.13 1.77
CA LEU A 122 -13.19 2.63 0.58
C LEU A 122 -12.66 1.99 -0.71
N ALA A 123 -11.35 1.73 -0.77
CA ALA A 123 -10.75 1.04 -1.89
C ALA A 123 -11.21 -0.42 -1.97
N ASP A 124 -11.35 -1.13 -0.84
CA ASP A 124 -11.96 -2.46 -0.77
C ASP A 124 -13.41 -2.47 -1.24
N ALA A 125 -14.21 -1.49 -0.80
CA ALA A 125 -15.59 -1.34 -1.23
C ALA A 125 -15.69 -1.10 -2.75
N GLY A 126 -14.84 -0.23 -3.28
CA GLY A 126 -14.75 0.02 -4.72
C GLY A 126 -14.28 -1.22 -5.49
N ALA A 127 -13.34 -1.98 -4.96
CA ALA A 127 -12.87 -3.22 -5.58
C ALA A 127 -14.00 -4.26 -5.66
N ALA A 128 -14.73 -4.47 -4.56
CA ALA A 128 -15.89 -5.36 -4.52
C ALA A 128 -16.95 -4.95 -5.55
N ARG A 129 -17.25 -3.64 -5.64
CA ARG A 129 -18.21 -3.08 -6.60
C ARG A 129 -17.76 -3.25 -8.05
N LEU A 130 -16.49 -2.94 -8.36
CA LEU A 130 -15.93 -3.01 -9.71
C LEU A 130 -15.82 -4.45 -10.22
N THR A 131 -15.41 -5.40 -9.38
CA THR A 131 -15.28 -6.81 -9.79
C THR A 131 -16.58 -7.59 -9.68
N ARG A 132 -17.54 -7.07 -8.91
CA ARG A 132 -18.74 -7.77 -8.42
C ARG A 132 -18.39 -9.11 -7.74
N TYR A 133 -17.17 -9.25 -7.24
CA TYR A 133 -16.64 -10.50 -6.70
C TYR A 133 -15.71 -10.24 -5.50
N PRO A 134 -16.27 -9.99 -4.30
CA PRO A 134 -15.49 -9.63 -3.12
C PRO A 134 -14.55 -10.75 -2.66
N GLU A 135 -14.90 -12.03 -2.89
CA GLU A 135 -14.04 -13.18 -2.54
C GLU A 135 -12.70 -13.16 -3.30
N GLY A 136 -12.65 -12.59 -4.50
CA GLY A 136 -11.39 -12.45 -5.24
C GLY A 136 -10.37 -11.61 -4.46
N LEU A 137 -10.78 -10.45 -3.95
CA LEU A 137 -9.89 -9.61 -3.14
C LEU A 137 -9.59 -10.25 -1.78
N ALA A 138 -10.58 -10.90 -1.15
CA ALA A 138 -10.37 -11.58 0.13
C ALA A 138 -9.33 -12.71 0.02
N GLY A 139 -9.43 -13.56 -1.01
CA GLY A 139 -8.47 -14.63 -1.27
C GLY A 139 -7.06 -14.11 -1.60
N ALA A 140 -6.98 -12.99 -2.33
CA ALA A 140 -5.71 -12.32 -2.59
C ALA A 140 -5.05 -11.84 -1.29
N LEU A 141 -5.80 -11.14 -0.44
CA LEU A 141 -5.33 -10.65 0.86
C LEU A 141 -4.89 -11.79 1.78
N GLU A 142 -5.61 -12.91 1.78
CA GLU A 142 -5.26 -14.11 2.55
C GLU A 142 -3.94 -14.71 2.08
N LYS A 143 -3.72 -14.84 0.76
CA LYS A 143 -2.46 -15.32 0.19
C LYS A 143 -1.29 -14.40 0.49
N ILE A 144 -1.50 -13.08 0.43
CA ILE A 144 -0.46 -12.09 0.74
C ILE A 144 -0.13 -12.11 2.24
N ALA A 145 -1.13 -12.25 3.12
CA ALA A 145 -0.92 -12.34 4.57
C ALA A 145 -0.15 -13.61 4.99
N ASN A 146 -0.36 -14.71 4.27
CA ASN A 146 0.30 -15.99 4.51
C ASN A 146 1.68 -16.11 3.84
N ASP A 147 2.14 -15.08 3.14
CA ASP A 147 3.44 -15.10 2.47
C ASP A 147 4.60 -15.15 3.50
N LYS A 148 5.41 -16.20 3.40
CA LYS A 148 6.60 -16.41 4.25
C LYS A 148 7.90 -15.89 3.62
N SER A 149 7.82 -15.22 2.46
CA SER A 149 8.99 -14.70 1.75
C SER A 149 9.84 -13.82 2.69
N PRO A 150 11.18 -13.90 2.59
CA PRO A 150 12.06 -13.14 3.47
C PRO A 150 11.72 -11.65 3.38
N GLN A 151 11.67 -10.99 4.54
CA GLN A 151 11.51 -9.53 4.60
C GLN A 151 12.58 -8.90 3.69
N LEU A 152 12.14 -7.99 2.83
CA LEU A 152 13.02 -7.23 1.94
C LEU A 152 14.25 -6.75 2.73
N ALA A 153 15.44 -7.09 2.25
CA ALA A 153 16.71 -6.84 2.94
C ALA A 153 16.93 -5.34 3.26
N SER A 154 16.29 -4.45 2.49
CA SER A 154 16.14 -3.04 2.82
C SER A 154 14.75 -2.56 2.44
N VAL A 155 14.05 -1.91 3.38
CA VAL A 155 12.80 -1.21 3.12
C VAL A 155 12.94 0.20 3.66
N ASN A 156 12.74 1.20 2.80
CA ASN A 156 12.69 2.58 3.24
C ASN A 156 11.34 2.84 3.93
N LYS A 157 11.37 3.40 5.15
CA LYS A 157 10.16 3.81 5.88
C LYS A 157 9.26 4.75 5.07
N VAL A 158 9.85 5.57 4.20
CA VAL A 158 9.13 6.48 3.31
C VAL A 158 8.25 5.72 2.29
N THR A 159 8.70 4.55 1.84
CA THR A 159 7.98 3.74 0.85
C THR A 159 6.93 2.81 1.47
N ALA A 160 6.84 2.72 2.81
CA ALA A 160 5.92 1.84 3.51
C ALA A 160 4.44 1.93 3.03
N PRO A 161 3.89 3.13 2.77
CA PRO A 161 2.51 3.29 2.31
C PRO A 161 2.25 2.76 0.89
N MET A 162 3.29 2.48 0.10
CA MET A 162 3.17 1.95 -1.27
C MET A 162 3.00 0.42 -1.29
N TYR A 163 3.11 -0.25 -0.15
CA TYR A 163 2.98 -1.71 -0.07
C TYR A 163 1.54 -2.09 0.30
N ILE A 164 1.01 -3.12 -0.36
CA ILE A 164 -0.33 -3.69 -0.04
C ILE A 164 -0.40 -4.17 1.43
N VAL A 165 0.73 -4.60 1.98
CA VAL A 165 0.88 -5.01 3.38
C VAL A 165 2.05 -4.28 4.00
N ASN A 166 1.87 -3.79 5.22
CA ASN A 166 2.93 -3.11 5.98
C ASN A 166 4.22 -3.96 6.02
N PRO A 167 5.31 -3.50 5.39
CA PRO A 167 6.54 -4.28 5.25
C PRO A 167 7.33 -4.41 6.57
N PHE A 168 6.98 -3.61 7.59
CA PHE A 168 7.62 -3.62 8.91
C PHE A 168 6.90 -4.53 9.93
N LYS A 169 5.93 -5.35 9.50
CA LYS A 169 5.24 -6.30 10.38
C LYS A 169 6.24 -7.28 11.02
N LYS A 170 6.53 -7.09 12.32
CA LYS A 170 7.13 -8.13 13.17
C LYS A 170 6.02 -9.07 13.63
N LYS A 171 6.19 -10.38 13.41
CA LYS A 171 5.23 -11.48 13.67
C LYS A 171 4.60 -11.57 15.08
N LYS A 172 4.94 -10.71 16.04
CA LYS A 172 4.55 -10.83 17.46
C LYS A 172 3.90 -9.60 18.10
N GLN A 173 3.60 -8.54 17.35
CA GLN A 173 2.95 -7.35 17.92
C GLN A 173 1.66 -7.11 17.14
N MET A 174 0.51 -7.41 17.75
CA MET A 174 -0.84 -7.26 17.16
C MET A 174 -1.75 -6.34 17.99
N LYS A 175 -1.19 -5.45 18.83
CA LYS A 175 -2.01 -4.54 19.65
C LYS A 175 -1.55 -3.09 19.65
N LEU A 176 -0.25 -2.82 19.63
CA LEU A 176 0.30 -1.45 19.56
C LEU A 176 0.75 -1.02 18.15
N SER A 177 1.02 -1.99 17.27
CA SER A 177 1.34 -1.76 15.86
C SER A 177 0.16 -1.25 15.04
N ASP A 178 -1.06 -1.50 15.50
CA ASP A 178 -2.27 -1.24 14.70
C ASP A 178 -2.65 0.24 14.70
N LEU A 179 -2.32 0.94 15.79
CA LEU A 179 -2.53 2.39 15.93
C LEU A 179 -1.59 3.20 15.00
N THR A 180 -0.39 2.68 14.74
CA THR A 180 0.64 3.30 13.88
C THR A 180 0.73 2.66 12.49
N SER A 181 -0.13 1.68 12.19
CA SER A 181 -0.19 1.05 10.87
C SER A 181 -0.94 1.95 9.89
N THR A 182 -0.34 2.15 8.72
CA THR A 182 -0.96 2.86 7.57
C THR A 182 -2.09 2.06 6.93
N HIS A 183 -2.14 0.73 7.16
CA HIS A 183 -3.17 -0.16 6.66
C HIS A 183 -3.98 -0.77 7.81
N PRO A 184 -5.30 -0.98 7.61
CA PRO A 184 -6.12 -1.70 8.56
C PRO A 184 -5.71 -3.18 8.66
N PRO A 185 -6.08 -3.86 9.75
CA PRO A 185 -5.72 -5.28 9.93
C PRO A 185 -6.34 -6.12 8.81
N ILE A 186 -5.49 -6.90 8.12
CA ILE A 186 -5.88 -7.70 6.95
C ILE A 186 -7.00 -8.69 7.29
N SER A 187 -6.95 -9.29 8.49
CA SER A 187 -7.99 -10.21 8.96
C SER A 187 -9.36 -9.57 9.02
N GLU A 188 -9.45 -8.28 9.35
CA GLU A 188 -10.70 -7.52 9.38
C GLU A 188 -11.21 -7.25 7.96
N ARG A 189 -10.33 -6.80 7.06
CA ARG A 189 -10.66 -6.60 5.63
C ARG A 189 -11.21 -7.88 4.99
N ILE A 190 -10.55 -9.02 5.24
CA ILE A 190 -11.01 -10.33 4.74
C ILE A 190 -12.39 -10.67 5.28
N LYS A 191 -12.62 -10.49 6.58
CA LYS A 191 -13.93 -10.74 7.21
C LYS A 191 -15.03 -9.88 6.60
N ILE A 192 -14.77 -8.58 6.37
CA ILE A 192 -15.74 -7.66 5.78
C ILE A 192 -16.11 -8.13 4.37
N LEU A 193 -15.12 -8.40 3.51
CA LEU A 193 -15.34 -8.83 2.13
C LEU A 193 -16.08 -10.18 2.06
N ARG A 194 -15.74 -11.14 2.92
CA ARG A 194 -16.43 -12.44 2.99
C ARG A 194 -17.85 -12.36 3.51
N ASN A 195 -18.16 -11.32 4.28
CA ASN A 195 -19.51 -11.07 4.78
C ASN A 195 -20.42 -10.40 3.73
N MET A 196 -19.91 -10.09 2.53
CA MET A 196 -20.71 -9.53 1.43
C MET A 196 -21.39 -10.65 0.62
N THR A 197 -22.48 -11.19 1.15
CA THR A 197 -23.23 -12.31 0.53
C THR A 197 -24.41 -11.86 -0.34
N HIS A 198 -24.92 -10.65 -0.14
CA HIS A 198 -26.19 -10.20 -0.74
C HIS A 198 -26.04 -9.27 -1.94
N GLY A 199 -24.85 -8.70 -2.16
CA GLY A 199 -24.58 -7.78 -3.26
C GLY A 199 -23.18 -7.18 -3.20
N ALA A 200 -22.84 -6.42 -4.24
CA ALA A 200 -21.57 -5.72 -4.37
C ALA A 200 -21.72 -4.18 -4.34
N SER A 201 -22.85 -3.66 -3.87
CA SER A 201 -23.04 -2.22 -3.74
C SER A 201 -22.21 -1.63 -2.59
N PHE A 202 -22.05 -0.31 -2.58
CA PHE A 202 -21.42 0.38 -1.44
C PHE A 202 -22.24 0.24 -0.15
N LYS A 203 -23.56 0.09 -0.28
CA LYS A 203 -24.44 -0.18 0.85
C LYS A 203 -24.18 -1.57 1.42
N ASP A 204 -24.07 -2.59 0.57
CA ASP A 204 -23.75 -3.96 1.02
C ASP A 204 -22.41 -4.00 1.75
N TYR A 205 -21.39 -3.33 1.21
CA TYR A 205 -20.10 -3.21 1.90
C TYR A 205 -20.23 -2.50 3.25
N SER A 206 -21.00 -1.42 3.31
CA SER A 206 -21.26 -0.67 4.54
C SER A 206 -21.92 -1.54 5.61
N ASP A 207 -22.92 -2.34 5.22
CA ASP A 207 -23.65 -3.24 6.12
C ASP A 207 -22.72 -4.34 6.62
N SER A 208 -21.92 -4.95 5.74
CA SER A 208 -20.88 -5.92 6.11
C SER A 208 -19.81 -5.31 7.03
N PHE A 209 -19.41 -4.06 6.79
CA PHE A 209 -18.44 -3.34 7.61
C PHE A 209 -18.93 -3.11 9.03
N SER A 210 -20.16 -2.60 9.17
CA SER A 210 -20.76 -2.35 10.48
C SER A 210 -21.01 -3.65 11.25
N ALA A 211 -21.38 -4.74 10.57
CA ALA A 211 -21.54 -6.05 11.19
C ALA A 211 -20.22 -6.64 11.74
N VAL A 212 -19.09 -6.39 11.08
CA VAL A 212 -17.78 -6.94 11.50
C VAL A 212 -17.09 -6.05 12.54
N THR A 213 -17.16 -4.73 12.37
CA THR A 213 -16.38 -3.78 13.19
C THR A 213 -17.15 -3.25 14.39
N ASN A 214 -18.49 -3.39 14.42
CA ASN A 214 -19.38 -2.72 15.37
C ASN A 214 -19.21 -1.19 15.39
N THR A 215 -18.76 -0.60 14.28
CA THR A 215 -18.57 0.85 14.15
C THR A 215 -19.39 1.44 13.00
N LYS A 216 -19.48 2.78 12.99
CA LYS A 216 -20.12 3.53 11.90
C LYS A 216 -19.40 3.30 10.59
N THR A 217 -20.16 3.26 9.51
CA THR A 217 -19.65 3.04 8.16
C THR A 217 -18.57 4.03 7.73
N VAL A 218 -17.63 3.52 6.95
CA VAL A 218 -16.57 4.28 6.30
C VAL A 218 -17.07 4.97 5.02
N VAL A 219 -18.13 4.44 4.41
CA VAL A 219 -18.72 4.94 3.16
C VAL A 219 -19.46 6.27 3.43
N PRO A 220 -19.25 7.32 2.62
CA PRO A 220 -19.96 8.58 2.79
C PRO A 220 -21.48 8.40 2.55
N PRO A 221 -22.36 9.10 3.29
CA PRO A 221 -23.81 8.94 3.16
C PRO A 221 -24.33 9.17 1.73
N THR A 222 -23.69 10.07 0.97
CA THR A 222 -24.03 10.36 -0.42
C THR A 222 -23.83 9.17 -1.37
N ALA A 223 -23.00 8.19 -0.98
CA ALA A 223 -22.73 6.98 -1.76
C ALA A 223 -23.55 5.76 -1.29
N LEU A 224 -24.41 5.90 -0.28
CA LEU A 224 -25.27 4.84 0.24
C LEU A 224 -26.62 4.78 -0.49
N THR A 225 -26.58 4.95 -1.81
CA THR A 225 -27.74 4.75 -2.67
C THR A 225 -28.10 3.27 -2.72
N LYS A 226 -29.40 2.96 -2.73
CA LYS A 226 -29.86 1.59 -2.91
C LYS A 226 -29.67 1.20 -4.38
N GLU A 227 -28.63 0.43 -4.64
CA GLU A 227 -28.28 -0.10 -5.96
C GLU A 227 -28.21 -1.61 -5.88
N ASP A 228 -28.95 -2.31 -6.73
CA ASP A 228 -28.96 -3.77 -6.75
C ASP A 228 -27.84 -4.28 -7.68
N ILE A 229 -26.64 -4.44 -7.12
CA ILE A 229 -25.47 -4.97 -7.84
C ILE A 229 -25.27 -6.43 -7.49
N ALA A 230 -25.70 -7.33 -8.37
CA ALA A 230 -25.54 -8.77 -8.20
C ALA A 230 -24.07 -9.21 -8.17
N LEU A 231 -23.78 -10.22 -7.35
CA LEU A 231 -22.49 -10.88 -7.29
C LEU A 231 -22.25 -11.70 -8.56
N ARG A 232 -21.02 -11.65 -9.07
CA ARG A 232 -20.52 -12.46 -10.17
C ARG A 232 -20.00 -13.80 -9.64
N GLU A 233 -20.12 -14.87 -10.41
CA GLU A 233 -19.48 -16.14 -10.12
C GLU A 233 -17.96 -16.13 -10.38
N ALA A 234 -17.24 -17.07 -9.76
CA ALA A 234 -15.80 -17.27 -9.98
C ALA A 234 -15.50 -17.59 -11.46
N SER A 235 -14.38 -17.10 -11.98
CA SER A 235 -13.94 -17.44 -13.33
C SER A 235 -13.51 -18.91 -13.41
N VAL A 236 -13.77 -19.56 -14.55
CA VAL A 236 -13.49 -20.99 -14.79
C VAL A 236 -12.02 -21.35 -14.55
N GLU A 237 -11.09 -20.41 -14.74
CA GLU A 237 -9.65 -20.59 -14.49
C GLU A 237 -9.27 -20.76 -13.02
N ALA A 238 -10.11 -20.32 -12.06
CA ALA A 238 -9.82 -20.44 -10.64
C ALA A 238 -9.75 -21.90 -10.14
N LYS A 239 -10.25 -22.86 -10.93
CA LYS A 239 -10.36 -24.27 -10.52
C LYS A 239 -9.12 -25.16 -10.78
N LYS A 240 -8.10 -24.71 -11.53
CA LYS A 240 -6.97 -25.61 -11.90
C LYS A 240 -5.69 -25.36 -11.07
N LYS A 241 -5.47 -26.21 -10.06
CA LYS A 241 -4.29 -26.22 -9.16
C LYS A 241 -2.96 -26.55 -9.89
N GLU A 242 -3.04 -27.13 -11.09
CA GLU A 242 -1.93 -27.55 -11.97
C GLU A 242 -1.13 -26.38 -12.60
N ARG A 243 -1.52 -25.13 -12.32
CA ARG A 243 -1.10 -23.94 -13.07
C ARG A 243 0.04 -23.14 -12.47
N LEU A 244 0.35 -23.31 -11.17
CA LEU A 244 1.27 -22.41 -10.46
C LEU A 244 2.70 -22.48 -11.01
N GLU A 245 3.24 -23.69 -11.25
CA GLU A 245 4.58 -23.83 -11.83
C GLU A 245 4.67 -23.25 -13.25
N THR A 246 3.66 -23.50 -14.07
CA THR A 246 3.58 -22.99 -15.44
C THR A 246 3.49 -21.47 -15.45
N GLN A 247 2.72 -20.89 -14.54
CA GLN A 247 2.55 -19.44 -14.38
C GLN A 247 3.84 -18.78 -13.87
N MET A 248 4.52 -19.39 -12.89
CA MET A 248 5.85 -18.94 -12.44
C MET A 248 6.89 -18.98 -13.57
N ARG A 249 6.87 -20.02 -14.42
CA ARG A 249 7.75 -20.12 -15.59
C ARG A 249 7.45 -19.01 -16.60
N GLN A 250 6.19 -18.76 -16.92
CA GLN A 250 5.76 -17.70 -17.84
C GLN A 250 6.16 -16.31 -17.34
N VAL A 251 5.89 -16.01 -16.06
CA VAL A 251 6.30 -14.74 -15.45
C VAL A 251 7.82 -14.60 -15.46
N GLY A 252 8.55 -15.67 -15.15
CA GLY A 252 10.01 -15.69 -15.25
C GLY A 252 10.53 -15.44 -16.67
N ASP A 253 9.79 -15.84 -17.69
CA ASP A 253 10.14 -15.57 -19.09
C ASP A 253 9.84 -14.11 -19.47
N ILE A 254 8.72 -13.56 -19.01
CA ILE A 254 8.38 -12.14 -19.18
C ILE A 254 9.47 -11.26 -18.54
N MET A 255 9.84 -11.53 -17.27
CA MET A 255 10.85 -10.74 -16.57
C MET A 255 12.23 -10.82 -17.24
N ARG A 256 12.59 -11.97 -17.81
CA ARG A 256 13.81 -12.12 -18.59
C ARG A 256 13.75 -11.35 -19.91
N ARG A 257 12.62 -11.30 -20.61
CA ARG A 257 12.44 -10.44 -21.81
C ARG A 257 12.59 -8.97 -21.48
N VAL A 258 11.99 -8.51 -20.38
CA VAL A 258 12.12 -7.12 -19.89
C VAL A 258 13.60 -6.79 -19.63
N ASN A 259 14.34 -7.73 -19.02
CA ASN A 259 15.79 -7.63 -18.80
C ASN A 259 16.63 -7.98 -20.05
N GLN A 260 16.04 -7.92 -21.25
CA GLN A 260 16.73 -8.06 -22.53
C GLN A 260 17.42 -9.42 -22.77
N PHE A 261 16.94 -10.51 -22.17
CA PHE A 261 17.42 -11.84 -22.47
C PHE A 261 17.01 -12.28 -23.88
N VAL A 262 17.90 -13.02 -24.54
CA VAL A 262 17.64 -13.66 -25.83
C VAL A 262 17.12 -15.08 -25.59
N PHE A 263 16.06 -15.46 -26.30
CA PHE A 263 15.45 -16.79 -26.22
C PHE A 263 15.75 -17.55 -27.51
N LEU A 264 16.58 -18.58 -27.44
CA LEU A 264 16.87 -19.46 -28.56
C LEU A 264 16.16 -20.79 -28.39
N THR A 265 15.55 -21.30 -29.46
CA THR A 265 14.95 -22.63 -29.47
C THR A 265 15.83 -23.55 -30.29
N CYS A 266 16.40 -24.57 -29.66
CA CYS A 266 17.18 -25.58 -30.37
C CYS A 266 16.23 -26.56 -31.10
N LEU A 267 16.70 -27.13 -32.20
CA LEU A 267 15.97 -28.17 -32.96
C LEU A 267 15.62 -29.40 -32.13
N CYS A 268 16.33 -29.68 -31.03
CA CYS A 268 15.98 -30.75 -30.08
C CYS A 268 14.85 -30.38 -29.10
N GLY A 269 14.17 -29.25 -29.32
CA GLY A 269 13.07 -28.74 -28.50
C GLY A 269 13.50 -28.01 -27.22
N LEU A 270 14.79 -27.86 -26.94
CA LEU A 270 15.28 -27.16 -25.74
C LEU A 270 15.25 -25.64 -25.95
N LYS A 271 14.59 -24.90 -25.04
CA LYS A 271 14.64 -23.43 -25.00
C LYS A 271 15.78 -22.94 -24.11
N LEU A 272 16.75 -22.26 -24.72
CA LEU A 272 17.89 -21.63 -24.06
C LEU A 272 17.59 -20.16 -23.80
N LYS A 273 18.00 -19.67 -22.62
CA LYS A 273 17.79 -18.30 -22.16
C LYS A 273 19.15 -17.67 -21.91
N ILE A 274 19.49 -16.67 -22.71
CA ILE A 274 20.85 -16.11 -22.74
C ILE A 274 20.80 -14.69 -22.16
N PRO A 275 21.61 -14.39 -21.12
CA PRO A 275 21.66 -13.06 -20.55
C PRO A 275 22.33 -12.07 -21.52
N PRO A 276 22.02 -10.77 -21.42
CA PRO A 276 22.60 -9.75 -22.30
C PRO A 276 24.13 -9.62 -22.14
N ASN A 277 24.68 -9.98 -20.97
CA ASN A 277 26.12 -9.93 -20.71
C ASN A 277 26.87 -11.21 -21.12
N TYR A 278 26.26 -12.08 -21.91
CA TYR A 278 26.91 -13.29 -22.42
C TYR A 278 27.91 -12.92 -23.52
N LYS A 279 29.21 -13.18 -23.28
CA LYS A 279 30.30 -12.76 -24.20
C LYS A 279 30.41 -13.58 -25.49
N PRO A 280 30.23 -14.92 -25.50
CA PRO A 280 30.35 -15.69 -26.72
C PRO A 280 29.22 -15.41 -27.72
N ASP A 281 29.53 -15.40 -29.01
CA ASP A 281 28.55 -15.24 -30.11
C ASP A 281 27.76 -16.53 -30.41
N LYS A 282 28.19 -17.66 -29.82
CA LYS A 282 27.57 -18.98 -30.02
C LYS A 282 27.34 -19.66 -28.67
N VAL A 283 26.24 -20.42 -28.58
CA VAL A 283 25.94 -21.26 -27.42
C VAL A 283 25.76 -22.71 -27.84
N GLY A 284 26.37 -23.63 -27.11
CA GLY A 284 26.15 -25.07 -27.28
C GLY A 284 24.88 -25.52 -26.58
N CYS A 285 24.05 -26.31 -27.26
CA CYS A 285 22.91 -26.95 -26.62
C CYS A 285 23.39 -28.08 -25.67
N PRO A 286 23.06 -28.05 -24.36
CA PRO A 286 23.49 -29.11 -23.43
C PRO A 286 22.86 -30.47 -23.72
N ARG A 287 21.74 -30.50 -24.46
CA ARG A 287 21.01 -31.75 -24.77
C ARG A 287 21.52 -32.44 -26.04
N CYS A 288 21.73 -31.69 -27.12
CA CYS A 288 22.11 -32.26 -28.42
C CYS A 288 23.48 -31.81 -28.93
N LYS A 289 24.22 -31.02 -28.14
CA LYS A 289 25.57 -30.47 -28.44
C LYS A 289 25.67 -29.60 -29.70
N ARG A 290 24.56 -29.31 -30.40
CA ARG A 290 24.53 -28.38 -31.53
C ARG A 290 24.87 -26.96 -31.08
N THR A 291 25.66 -26.25 -31.86
CA THR A 291 25.95 -24.83 -31.69
C THR A 291 24.82 -24.00 -32.30
N LEU A 292 24.40 -22.97 -31.57
CA LEU A 292 23.41 -21.99 -32.00
C LEU A 292 24.06 -20.62 -31.99
N ASP A 293 23.88 -19.87 -33.08
CA ASP A 293 24.34 -18.50 -33.17
C ASP A 293 23.40 -17.58 -32.39
N ILE A 294 23.96 -16.65 -31.64
CA ILE A 294 23.22 -15.68 -30.86
C ILE A 294 23.01 -14.44 -31.74
N PRO A 295 21.76 -14.04 -32.03
CA PRO A 295 21.51 -12.83 -32.81
C PRO A 295 22.10 -11.63 -32.06
N LYS A 296 23.07 -10.97 -32.68
CA LYS A 296 23.60 -9.69 -32.19
C LYS A 296 22.48 -8.66 -32.27
N LYS A 297 22.33 -7.89 -31.19
CA LYS A 297 21.42 -6.75 -31.15
C LYS A 297 21.91 -5.61 -32.04
#